data_AF-A0A3B3X819-F1
#
_entry.id   AF-A0A3B3X819-F1
#
_cell.length_a   1.000
_cell.length_b   1.000
_cell.length_c   1.000
_cell.angle_alpha   90.00
_cell.angle_beta   90.00
_cell.angle_gamma   90.00
#
_symmetry.space_group_name_H-M   'P 1'
#
loop_
_entity.id
_entity.type
_entity.pdbx_description
1 polymer ?
#
loop_
_entity_poly.entity_id
_entity_poly.type
_entity_poly.pdbx_seq_one_letter_code
_entity_poly.pdbx_strand_id
1 'polypeptide(L)'
;MTLAGEGMSQIVRSLLELLQRRSYYSGDLLFSTEILRNVTDTFKRATYIPASDDVQKFFQIVSHMLDLENLEKWEDAHQVAPGAALLMRILEDFIHFIGEAQKPFQSFLTVTNNLMITIQREPVSAVSSDINFPMKGRRGMKDWARTAEDKLYIPKEVFTIPVEGKCQSSSPSKIHTFVDPGTESETTMYYVIGAILYRTLGIILPGPNPPAVINSKILTVTVRPEPQPSEPMVVVELSPLLNVTTLCASFKRHHLRRLCLLYEADALKRSHTLRKYKNVSRAVANTMPDD
;
A
#
# COMPACT_ATOMS: atom_id res chain seq x y z
N MET A 1 18.76 -12.65 -17.93
CA MET A 1 18.14 -11.97 -16.77
C MET A 1 17.27 -12.92 -15.93
N THR A 2 16.67 -13.96 -16.52
CA THR A 2 15.85 -14.98 -15.83
C THR A 2 16.54 -15.65 -14.64
N LEU A 3 17.83 -15.98 -14.75
CA LEU A 3 18.59 -16.62 -13.66
C LEU A 3 18.65 -15.78 -12.38
N ALA A 4 18.74 -14.44 -12.51
CA ALA A 4 18.73 -13.54 -11.36
C ALA A 4 17.36 -13.54 -10.66
N GLY A 5 16.27 -13.57 -11.44
CA GLY A 5 14.91 -13.67 -10.93
C GLY A 5 14.65 -14.99 -10.21
N GLU A 6 15.05 -16.13 -10.79
CA GLU A 6 14.93 -17.44 -10.15
C GLU A 6 15.72 -17.52 -8.84
N GLY A 7 16.93 -16.94 -8.82
CA GLY A 7 17.73 -16.81 -7.59
C GLY A 7 17.01 -16.02 -6.49
N MET A 8 16.35 -14.91 -6.86
CA MET A 8 15.56 -14.10 -5.92
C MET A 8 14.30 -14.85 -5.43
N SER A 9 13.63 -15.61 -6.29
CA SER A 9 12.55 -16.53 -5.87
C SER A 9 13.04 -17.56 -4.84
N GLN A 10 14.25 -18.10 -5.01
CA GLN A 10 14.83 -19.02 -4.03
C GLN A 10 15.13 -18.32 -2.70
N ILE A 11 15.64 -17.09 -2.74
CA ILE A 11 15.87 -16.27 -1.54
C ILE A 11 14.55 -16.04 -0.78
N VAL A 12 13.44 -15.75 -1.47
CA VAL A 12 12.11 -15.61 -0.84
C VAL A 12 11.73 -16.90 -0.10
N ARG A 13 11.91 -18.08 -0.72
CA ARG A 13 11.59 -19.36 -0.07
C ARG A 13 12.43 -19.58 1.18
N SER A 14 13.75 -19.40 1.08
CA SER A 14 14.66 -19.57 2.21
C SER A 14 14.40 -18.56 3.33
N LEU A 15 14.09 -17.31 3.01
CA LEU A 15 13.76 -16.30 4.01
C LEU A 15 12.48 -16.65 4.78
N LEU A 16 11.47 -17.17 4.08
CA LEU A 16 10.25 -17.65 4.74
C LEU A 16 10.55 -18.79 5.71
N GLU A 17 11.35 -19.78 5.31
CA GLU A 17 11.74 -20.89 6.18
C GLU A 17 12.47 -20.42 7.44
N LEU A 18 13.34 -19.40 7.32
CA LEU A 18 14.04 -18.82 8.47
C LEU A 18 13.08 -18.12 9.44
N LEU A 19 12.18 -17.27 8.92
CA LEU A 19 11.22 -16.55 9.78
C LEU A 19 10.17 -17.48 10.40
N GLN A 20 9.88 -18.61 9.76
CA GLN A 20 8.99 -19.62 10.35
C GLN A 20 9.57 -20.29 11.60
N ARG A 21 10.91 -20.31 11.76
CA ARG A 21 11.56 -20.84 12.96
C ARG A 21 11.41 -19.95 14.19
N ARG A 22 10.99 -18.68 14.01
CA ARG A 22 10.76 -17.71 15.10
C ARG A 22 11.97 -17.46 16.02
N SER A 23 13.17 -17.81 15.57
CA SER A 23 14.43 -17.60 16.28
C SER A 23 15.23 -16.52 15.55
N TYR A 24 14.86 -15.26 15.79
CA TYR A 24 15.48 -14.08 15.19
C TYR A 24 15.30 -12.85 16.09
N TYR A 25 16.13 -11.84 15.88
CA TYR A 25 16.24 -10.63 16.68
C TYR A 25 15.78 -9.37 15.90
N SER A 26 15.81 -8.21 16.55
CA SER A 26 15.49 -6.91 15.96
C SER A 26 16.31 -6.60 14.71
N GLY A 27 17.62 -6.89 14.73
CA GLY A 27 18.51 -6.72 13.59
C GLY A 27 18.13 -7.59 12.39
N ASP A 28 17.62 -8.80 12.63
CA ASP A 28 17.18 -9.70 11.56
C ASP A 28 15.90 -9.19 10.88
N LEU A 29 15.03 -8.47 11.60
CA LEU A 29 13.85 -7.83 11.00
C LEU A 29 14.26 -6.71 10.03
N LEU A 30 15.24 -5.89 10.42
CA LEU A 30 15.80 -4.86 9.54
C LEU A 30 16.48 -5.48 8.33
N PHE A 31 17.31 -6.51 8.54
CA PHE A 31 18.00 -7.20 7.46
C PHE A 31 17.03 -7.91 6.50
N SER A 32 15.99 -8.56 7.03
CA SER A 32 14.92 -9.16 6.23
C SER A 32 14.18 -8.12 5.40
N THR A 33 13.97 -6.92 5.95
CA THR A 33 13.36 -5.78 5.23
C THR A 33 14.23 -5.41 4.02
N GLU A 34 15.55 -5.28 4.20
CA GLU A 34 16.48 -5.00 3.10
C GLU A 34 16.56 -6.14 2.06
N ILE A 35 16.49 -7.40 2.50
CA ILE A 35 16.40 -8.54 1.57
C ILE A 35 15.16 -8.39 0.67
N LEU A 36 13.98 -8.12 1.25
CA LEU A 36 12.75 -7.96 0.47
C LEU A 36 12.81 -6.78 -0.49
N ARG A 37 13.48 -5.68 -0.09
CA ARG A 37 13.76 -4.55 -0.99
C ARG A 37 14.59 -4.99 -2.18
N ASN A 38 15.73 -5.65 -1.93
CA ASN A 38 16.66 -6.10 -2.97
C ASN A 38 16.02 -7.12 -3.92
N VAL A 39 15.20 -8.03 -3.38
CA VAL A 39 14.38 -8.97 -4.15
C VAL A 39 13.44 -8.21 -5.09
N THR A 40 12.67 -7.25 -4.56
CA THR A 40 11.70 -6.45 -5.33
C THR A 40 12.39 -5.64 -6.42
N ASP A 41 13.49 -4.98 -6.10
CA ASP A 41 14.26 -4.17 -7.06
C ASP A 41 14.91 -5.03 -8.13
N THR A 42 15.34 -6.24 -7.80
CA THR A 42 15.90 -7.17 -8.79
C THR A 42 14.82 -7.75 -9.70
N PHE A 43 13.65 -8.12 -9.18
CA PHE A 43 12.51 -8.52 -10.02
C PHE A 43 12.12 -7.42 -11.00
N LYS A 44 12.03 -6.16 -10.54
CA LYS A 44 11.76 -5.00 -11.39
C LYS A 44 12.81 -4.82 -12.47
N ARG A 45 14.10 -4.77 -12.10
CA ARG A 45 15.21 -4.58 -13.05
C ARG A 45 15.34 -5.71 -14.06
N ALA A 46 15.06 -6.94 -13.65
CA ALA A 46 15.12 -8.11 -14.51
C ALA A 46 13.82 -8.34 -15.31
N THR A 47 12.79 -7.51 -15.12
CA THR A 47 11.43 -7.72 -15.67
C THR A 47 10.91 -9.14 -15.41
N TYR A 48 11.28 -9.72 -14.27
CA TYR A 48 11.00 -11.11 -13.93
C TYR A 48 9.75 -11.19 -13.06
N ILE A 49 8.69 -11.81 -13.58
CA ILE A 49 7.44 -11.99 -12.86
C ILE A 49 7.55 -13.29 -12.05
N PRO A 50 7.56 -13.24 -10.71
CA PRO A 50 7.65 -14.44 -9.88
C PRO A 50 6.37 -15.29 -10.02
N ALA A 51 6.51 -16.60 -9.78
CA ALA A 51 5.39 -17.51 -9.76
C ALA A 51 4.41 -17.14 -8.63
N SER A 52 3.11 -17.44 -8.82
CA SER A 52 2.08 -17.12 -7.82
C SER A 52 2.37 -17.68 -6.44
N ASP A 53 3.03 -18.85 -6.36
CA ASP A 53 3.42 -19.45 -5.09
C ASP A 53 4.51 -18.64 -4.36
N ASP A 54 5.49 -18.10 -5.09
CA ASP A 54 6.51 -17.22 -4.51
C ASP A 54 5.93 -15.87 -4.09
N VAL A 55 4.96 -15.34 -4.85
CA VAL A 55 4.19 -14.15 -4.47
C VAL A 55 3.46 -14.36 -3.14
N GLN A 56 2.81 -15.52 -2.96
CA GLN A 56 2.17 -15.85 -1.69
C GLN A 56 3.18 -15.95 -0.54
N LYS A 57 4.34 -16.56 -0.79
CA LYS A 57 5.42 -16.64 0.21
C LYS A 57 5.95 -15.26 0.60
N PHE A 58 6.12 -14.34 -0.35
CA PHE A 58 6.49 -12.96 -0.05
C PHE A 58 5.52 -12.32 0.94
N PHE A 59 4.20 -12.44 0.71
CA PHE A 59 3.20 -11.91 1.64
C PHE A 59 3.18 -12.63 3.00
N GLN A 60 3.51 -13.93 3.03
CA GLN A 60 3.67 -14.68 4.28
C GLN A 60 4.87 -14.18 5.10
N ILE A 61 6.00 -13.87 4.47
CA ILE A 61 7.17 -13.27 5.12
C ILE A 61 6.76 -11.97 5.80
N VAL A 62 6.12 -11.05 5.06
CA VAL A 62 5.67 -9.77 5.65
C VAL A 62 4.68 -10.01 6.78
N SER A 63 3.77 -10.98 6.64
CA SER A 63 2.86 -11.37 7.72
C SER A 63 3.59 -11.89 8.96
N HIS A 64 4.66 -12.67 8.80
CA HIS A 64 5.45 -13.18 9.92
C HIS A 64 6.25 -12.06 10.59
N MET A 65 6.84 -11.16 9.81
CA MET A 65 7.55 -10.00 10.35
C MET A 65 6.61 -9.11 11.16
N LEU A 66 5.37 -8.90 10.70
CA LEU A 66 4.35 -8.10 11.38
C LEU A 66 3.54 -8.87 12.42
N ASP A 67 4.02 -10.01 12.91
CA ASP A 67 3.37 -10.70 14.03
C ASP A 67 3.52 -9.93 15.35
N LEU A 68 2.51 -9.98 16.23
CA LEU A 68 2.56 -9.29 17.52
C LEU A 68 3.65 -9.85 18.44
N GLU A 69 4.04 -11.10 18.23
CA GLU A 69 5.20 -11.71 18.93
C GLU A 69 6.54 -11.00 18.65
N ASN A 70 6.57 -10.12 17.63
CA ASN A 70 7.73 -9.33 17.27
C ASN A 70 7.67 -7.88 17.75
N LEU A 71 6.68 -7.50 18.58
CA LEU A 71 6.50 -6.12 19.03
C LEU A 71 7.78 -5.56 19.67
N GLU A 72 8.30 -6.21 20.71
CA GLU A 72 9.53 -5.77 21.39
C GLU A 72 10.73 -5.67 20.42
N LYS A 73 10.83 -6.61 19.48
CA LYS A 73 11.90 -6.61 18.46
C LYS A 73 11.77 -5.43 17.51
N TRP A 74 10.55 -5.03 17.17
CA TRP A 74 10.30 -3.85 16.33
C TRP A 74 10.54 -2.56 17.09
N GLU A 75 10.16 -2.47 18.37
CA GLU A 75 10.47 -1.34 19.23
C GLU A 75 11.97 -1.09 19.31
N ASP A 76 12.76 -2.17 19.52
CA ASP A 76 14.23 -2.11 19.49
C ASP A 76 14.75 -1.69 18.11
N ALA A 77 14.22 -2.28 17.04
CA ALA A 77 14.64 -1.94 15.68
C ALA A 77 14.37 -0.46 15.33
N HIS A 78 13.26 0.10 15.81
CA HIS A 78 12.86 1.49 15.56
C HIS A 78 13.73 2.51 16.29
N GLN A 79 14.54 2.11 17.27
CA GLN A 79 15.56 2.97 17.85
C GLN A 79 16.69 3.28 16.85
N VAL A 80 16.91 2.40 15.87
CA VAL A 80 17.99 2.54 14.88
C VAL A 80 17.45 3.00 13.53
N ALA A 81 16.33 2.43 13.08
CA ALA A 81 15.75 2.75 11.79
C ALA A 81 14.23 2.49 11.77
N PRO A 82 13.44 3.24 11.00
CA PRO A 82 11.99 3.07 10.88
C PRO A 82 11.63 1.88 9.97
N GLY A 83 12.12 0.69 10.31
CA GLY A 83 12.09 -0.50 9.46
C GLY A 83 10.68 -0.97 9.09
N ALA A 84 9.70 -0.83 9.99
CA ALA A 84 8.32 -1.21 9.67
C ALA A 84 7.69 -0.29 8.60
N ALA A 85 8.04 1.01 8.61
CA ALA A 85 7.62 1.94 7.57
C ALA A 85 8.27 1.63 6.22
N LEU A 86 9.56 1.26 6.24
CA LEU A 86 10.27 0.81 5.04
C LEU A 86 9.66 -0.48 4.47
N LEU A 87 9.31 -1.44 5.33
CA LEU A 87 8.63 -2.68 4.94
C LEU A 87 7.30 -2.40 4.24
N MET A 88 6.52 -1.42 4.71
CA MET A 88 5.30 -1.00 4.01
C MET A 88 5.58 -0.46 2.61
N ARG A 89 6.61 0.39 2.44
CA ARG A 89 7.00 0.94 1.13
C ARG A 89 7.39 -0.18 0.17
N ILE A 90 8.16 -1.15 0.64
CA ILE A 90 8.57 -2.33 -0.15
C ILE A 90 7.35 -3.16 -0.55
N LEU A 91 6.41 -3.37 0.39
CA LEU A 91 5.17 -4.10 0.10
C LEU A 91 4.33 -3.38 -0.97
N GLU A 92 4.19 -2.05 -0.89
CA GLU A 92 3.51 -1.25 -1.92
C GLU A 92 4.19 -1.41 -3.29
N ASP A 93 5.52 -1.30 -3.34
CA ASP A 93 6.27 -1.43 -4.59
C ASP A 93 6.16 -2.84 -5.19
N PHE A 94 6.17 -3.87 -4.35
CA PHE A 94 5.96 -5.25 -4.78
C PHE A 94 4.54 -5.47 -5.32
N ILE A 95 3.51 -4.92 -4.66
CA ILE A 95 2.12 -4.98 -5.13
C ILE A 95 1.96 -4.36 -6.51
N HIS A 96 2.56 -3.20 -6.74
CA HIS A 96 2.51 -2.53 -8.04
C HIS A 96 3.24 -3.32 -9.12
N PHE A 97 4.39 -3.90 -8.77
CA PHE A 97 5.13 -4.76 -9.69
C PHE A 97 4.32 -5.99 -10.12
N ILE A 98 3.68 -6.69 -9.17
CA ILE A 98 2.82 -7.85 -9.47
C ILE A 98 1.55 -7.43 -10.21
N GLY A 99 0.96 -6.29 -9.84
CA GLY A 99 -0.26 -5.77 -10.47
C GLY A 99 -0.09 -5.46 -11.95
N GLU A 100 1.06 -4.90 -12.34
CA GLU A 100 1.37 -4.61 -13.75
C GLU A 100 1.43 -5.89 -14.62
N ALA A 101 1.84 -7.00 -14.01
CA ALA A 101 1.92 -8.30 -14.66
C ALA A 101 0.56 -9.02 -14.80
N GLN A 102 -0.51 -8.55 -14.14
CA GLN A 102 -1.82 -9.20 -14.19
C GLN A 102 -2.55 -8.93 -15.49
N LYS A 103 -3.50 -9.79 -15.84
CA LYS A 103 -4.40 -9.50 -16.96
C LYS A 103 -5.35 -8.35 -16.58
N PRO A 104 -5.81 -7.54 -17.56
CA PRO A 104 -6.86 -6.57 -17.31
C PRO A 104 -8.09 -7.20 -16.64
N PHE A 105 -8.75 -6.45 -15.76
CA PHE A 105 -9.91 -6.86 -14.94
C PHE A 105 -9.64 -8.03 -13.99
N GLN A 106 -8.38 -8.42 -13.82
CA GLN A 106 -8.00 -9.45 -12.86
C GLN A 106 -7.90 -8.85 -11.47
N SER A 107 -8.49 -9.57 -10.51
CA SER A 107 -8.40 -9.26 -9.09
C SER A 107 -7.72 -10.41 -8.35
N PHE A 108 -6.59 -10.10 -7.74
CA PHE A 108 -5.87 -10.98 -6.83
C PHE A 108 -6.23 -10.63 -5.40
N LEU A 109 -6.51 -11.64 -4.59
CA LEU A 109 -6.76 -11.51 -3.17
C LEU A 109 -5.88 -12.52 -2.44
N THR A 110 -5.16 -12.07 -1.42
CA THR A 110 -4.51 -12.95 -0.46
C THR A 110 -4.84 -12.54 0.97
N VAL A 111 -4.96 -13.53 1.85
CA VAL A 111 -5.19 -13.33 3.28
C VAL A 111 -4.23 -14.19 4.07
N THR A 112 -3.45 -13.54 4.93
CA THR A 112 -2.50 -14.16 5.85
C THR A 112 -2.99 -14.01 7.30
N ASN A 113 -2.11 -14.25 8.28
CA ASN A 113 -2.46 -14.04 9.68
C ASN A 113 -2.60 -12.56 10.05
N ASN A 114 -1.80 -11.71 9.39
CA ASN A 114 -1.64 -10.31 9.77
C ASN A 114 -1.94 -9.32 8.61
N LEU A 115 -2.20 -9.81 7.39
CA LEU A 115 -2.46 -9.00 6.20
C LEU A 115 -3.66 -9.54 5.41
N MET A 116 -4.45 -8.63 4.87
CA MET A 116 -5.37 -8.90 3.76
C MET A 116 -5.05 -7.94 2.64
N ILE A 117 -4.80 -8.45 1.43
CA ILE A 117 -4.33 -7.65 0.30
C ILE A 117 -5.19 -7.95 -0.92
N THR A 118 -5.70 -6.91 -1.56
CA THR A 118 -6.24 -7.00 -2.93
C THR A 118 -5.40 -6.21 -3.90
N ILE A 119 -5.15 -6.80 -5.07
CA ILE A 119 -4.49 -6.15 -6.21
C ILE A 119 -5.44 -6.26 -7.38
N GLN A 120 -5.81 -5.13 -7.98
CA GLN A 120 -6.70 -5.07 -9.13
C GLN A 120 -6.00 -4.32 -10.26
N ARG A 121 -6.13 -4.82 -11.49
CA ARG A 121 -5.67 -4.13 -12.70
C ARG A 121 -6.88 -3.72 -13.52
N GLU A 122 -7.20 -2.43 -13.53
CA GLU A 122 -8.37 -1.88 -14.20
C GLU A 122 -7.93 -0.94 -15.34
N PRO A 123 -8.51 -1.02 -16.55
CA PRO A 123 -8.25 -0.05 -17.60
C PRO A 123 -8.76 1.34 -17.21
N VAL A 124 -7.98 2.38 -17.50
CA VAL A 124 -8.31 3.78 -17.18
C VAL A 124 -9.63 4.20 -17.85
N SER A 125 -9.87 3.76 -19.08
CA SER A 125 -11.07 4.11 -19.86
C SER A 125 -12.34 3.38 -19.42
N ALA A 126 -12.22 2.32 -18.60
CA ALA A 126 -13.33 1.44 -18.29
C ALA A 126 -13.31 0.97 -16.83
N VAL A 127 -12.91 1.85 -15.89
CA VAL A 127 -13.17 1.63 -14.46
C VAL A 127 -14.68 1.59 -14.27
N SER A 128 -15.22 0.38 -14.23
CA SER A 128 -16.64 0.12 -14.42
C SER A 128 -17.47 0.28 -13.15
N SER A 129 -16.82 0.29 -11.98
CA SER A 129 -17.50 0.27 -10.68
C SER A 129 -16.66 0.88 -9.57
N ASP A 130 -17.34 1.21 -8.47
CA ASP A 130 -16.69 1.63 -7.24
C ASP A 130 -15.94 0.47 -6.59
N ILE A 131 -14.77 0.77 -6.04
CA ILE A 131 -13.93 -0.24 -5.41
C ILE A 131 -14.29 -0.31 -3.93
N ASN A 132 -14.69 -1.50 -3.50
CA ASN A 132 -14.99 -1.82 -2.11
C ASN A 132 -13.97 -2.82 -1.56
N PHE A 133 -13.39 -2.52 -0.42
CA PHE A 133 -12.45 -3.41 0.26
C PHE A 133 -12.65 -3.38 1.77
N PRO A 134 -12.53 -4.52 2.50
CA PRO A 134 -12.37 -5.87 1.99
C PRO A 134 -13.66 -6.38 1.32
N MET A 135 -13.52 -7.17 0.25
CA MET A 135 -14.67 -7.83 -0.36
C MET A 135 -15.27 -8.83 0.63
N LYS A 136 -16.52 -8.62 1.05
CA LYS A 136 -17.22 -9.53 1.98
C LYS A 136 -17.71 -10.79 1.25
N GLY A 137 -17.85 -11.90 1.98
CA GLY A 137 -18.56 -13.10 1.51
C GLY A 137 -17.76 -14.12 0.70
N ARG A 138 -16.43 -13.97 0.55
CA ARG A 138 -15.59 -15.02 -0.06
C ARG A 138 -15.38 -16.20 0.91
N ARG A 139 -15.65 -17.42 0.45
CA ARG A 139 -15.32 -18.65 1.19
C ARG A 139 -13.79 -18.80 1.28
N GLY A 140 -13.29 -19.29 2.42
CA GLY A 140 -11.85 -19.50 2.65
C GLY A 140 -11.09 -18.30 3.24
N MET A 141 -11.77 -17.19 3.52
CA MET A 141 -11.18 -16.04 4.23
C MET A 141 -10.92 -16.39 5.70
N LYS A 142 -9.73 -16.04 6.24
CA LYS A 142 -9.43 -16.21 7.66
C LYS A 142 -10.43 -15.45 8.54
N ASP A 143 -10.69 -15.97 9.74
CA ASP A 143 -11.74 -15.47 10.63
C ASP A 143 -11.61 -13.97 10.94
N TRP A 144 -10.40 -13.51 11.28
CA TRP A 144 -10.14 -12.10 11.61
C TRP A 144 -10.46 -11.15 10.45
N ALA A 145 -10.25 -11.58 9.20
CA ALA A 145 -10.52 -10.81 8.00
C ALA A 145 -12.02 -10.88 7.62
N ARG A 146 -12.67 -12.03 7.88
CA ARG A 146 -14.10 -12.22 7.64
C ARG A 146 -14.96 -11.35 8.55
N THR A 147 -14.55 -11.20 9.81
CA THR A 147 -15.24 -10.36 10.81
C THR A 147 -14.69 -8.93 10.86
N ALA A 148 -13.81 -8.54 9.93
CA ALA A 148 -13.33 -7.16 9.86
C ALA A 148 -14.47 -6.22 9.48
N GLU A 149 -14.69 -5.22 10.32
CA GLU A 149 -15.69 -4.17 10.11
C GLU A 149 -15.12 -2.95 9.38
N ASP A 150 -13.78 -2.87 9.26
CA ASP A 150 -13.05 -1.85 8.51
C ASP A 150 -13.39 -1.91 7.02
N LYS A 151 -13.69 -0.77 6.38
CA LYS A 151 -14.04 -0.65 4.96
C LYS A 151 -13.35 0.51 4.27
N LEU A 152 -13.06 0.30 3.00
CA LEU A 152 -12.55 1.27 2.03
C LEU A 152 -13.56 1.32 0.89
N TYR A 153 -13.96 2.53 0.53
CA TYR A 153 -14.78 2.82 -0.64
C TYR A 153 -14.07 3.86 -1.50
N ILE A 154 -13.73 3.47 -2.73
CA ILE A 154 -13.14 4.36 -3.73
C ILE A 154 -14.19 4.56 -4.83
N PRO A 155 -14.78 5.77 -4.92
CA PRO A 155 -15.67 6.12 -6.01
C PRO A 155 -14.94 6.01 -7.35
N LYS A 156 -15.61 5.50 -8.38
CA LYS A 156 -15.02 5.39 -9.73
C LYS A 156 -14.59 6.75 -10.31
N GLU A 157 -15.20 7.84 -9.86
CA GLU A 157 -14.92 9.22 -10.28
C GLU A 157 -13.51 9.70 -9.86
N VAL A 158 -12.85 8.99 -8.94
CA VAL A 158 -11.45 9.23 -8.59
C VAL A 158 -10.54 8.89 -9.78
N PHE A 159 -10.92 7.93 -10.63
CA PHE A 159 -10.11 7.46 -11.75
C PHE A 159 -10.31 8.33 -12.99
N THR A 160 -9.78 9.55 -12.95
CA THR A 160 -9.79 10.50 -14.08
C THR A 160 -8.40 10.69 -14.66
N ILE A 161 -8.33 10.87 -15.98
CA ILE A 161 -7.09 10.92 -16.76
C ILE A 161 -6.30 12.22 -16.45
N PRO A 162 -4.96 12.18 -16.33
CA PRO A 162 -4.15 13.35 -16.60
C PRO A 162 -4.31 13.78 -18.06
N VAL A 163 -4.89 14.95 -18.32
CA VAL A 163 -4.81 15.55 -19.66
C VAL A 163 -3.34 15.88 -19.92
N GLU A 164 -2.59 14.94 -20.51
CA GLU A 164 -1.28 15.26 -21.07
C GLU A 164 -1.49 16.25 -22.22
N GLY A 165 -1.10 17.50 -21.98
CA GLY A 165 -0.71 18.46 -23.00
C GLY A 165 -1.73 18.81 -24.08
N LYS A 166 -2.71 19.67 -23.76
CA LYS A 166 -3.07 20.74 -24.71
C LYS A 166 -1.86 21.66 -24.87
N CYS A 167 -0.89 21.27 -25.68
CA CYS A 167 0.06 22.21 -26.24
C CYS A 167 -0.72 23.07 -27.24
N GLN A 168 -1.07 24.27 -26.79
CA GLN A 168 -1.39 25.38 -27.65
C GLN A 168 -0.24 25.60 -28.62
N SER A 169 -0.39 25.23 -29.88
CA SER A 169 0.38 25.82 -30.97
C SER A 169 -0.58 26.63 -31.84
N SER A 170 -0.78 27.87 -31.42
CA SER A 170 -1.12 28.95 -32.33
C SER A 170 -0.01 29.11 -33.37
N SER A 171 -0.20 28.60 -34.59
CA SER A 171 0.12 29.23 -35.89
C SER A 171 0.11 28.20 -37.03
N PRO A 172 -0.46 28.51 -38.20
CA PRO A 172 -0.53 27.59 -39.34
C PRO A 172 0.75 27.68 -40.16
N SER A 173 1.51 26.58 -40.27
CA SER A 173 2.56 26.46 -41.27
C SER A 173 2.33 25.20 -42.09
N LYS A 174 1.95 25.43 -43.35
CA LYS A 174 1.83 24.43 -44.41
C LYS A 174 3.21 23.81 -44.67
N ILE A 175 3.39 22.52 -44.39
CA ILE A 175 4.34 21.68 -45.15
C ILE A 175 3.68 20.31 -45.36
N HIS A 176 3.51 19.98 -46.63
CA HIS A 176 2.96 18.74 -47.16
C HIS A 176 4.01 17.63 -46.99
N THR A 177 3.75 16.63 -46.16
CA THR A 177 4.46 15.34 -46.25
C THR A 177 3.53 14.22 -45.80
N PHE A 178 3.47 13.19 -46.64
CA PHE A 178 2.57 12.05 -46.60
C PHE A 178 2.58 11.33 -45.24
N VAL A 179 1.39 11.12 -44.66
CA VAL A 179 1.19 10.25 -43.49
C VAL A 179 0.33 9.06 -43.91
N ASP A 180 0.89 7.88 -43.69
CA ASP A 180 0.26 6.57 -43.81
C ASP A 180 -0.92 6.43 -42.82
N PRO A 181 -2.12 5.99 -43.22
CA PRO A 181 -3.21 5.70 -42.30
C PRO A 181 -3.03 4.28 -41.74
N GLY A 182 -2.22 4.14 -40.70
CA GLY A 182 -1.90 2.83 -40.14
C GLY A 182 -1.46 2.89 -38.68
N THR A 183 -2.41 2.62 -37.79
CA THR A 183 -2.20 2.20 -36.40
C THR A 183 -1.88 3.31 -35.38
N GLU A 184 -2.88 4.15 -35.11
CA GLU A 184 -3.06 4.70 -33.75
C GLU A 184 -3.40 3.51 -32.83
N SER A 185 -2.38 2.83 -32.31
CA SER A 185 -2.58 2.04 -31.10
C SER A 185 -2.77 3.06 -29.98
N GLU A 186 -4.02 3.47 -29.70
CA GLU A 186 -4.35 4.04 -28.41
C GLU A 186 -3.79 3.08 -27.35
N THR A 187 -2.68 3.45 -26.71
CA THR A 187 -2.08 2.62 -25.66
C THR A 187 -3.04 2.63 -24.49
N THR A 188 -3.89 1.61 -24.37
CA THR A 188 -4.80 1.47 -23.24
C THR A 188 -4.00 1.54 -21.95
N MET A 189 -4.18 2.63 -21.21
CA MET A 189 -3.53 2.81 -19.92
C MET A 189 -4.29 2.02 -18.86
N TYR A 190 -3.58 1.48 -17.87
CA TYR A 190 -4.16 0.69 -16.77
C TYR A 190 -3.81 1.31 -15.43
N TYR A 191 -4.77 1.30 -14.51
CA TYR A 191 -4.54 1.48 -13.08
C TYR A 191 -4.24 0.14 -12.42
N VAL A 192 -3.19 0.10 -11.61
CA VAL A 192 -2.95 -0.91 -10.59
C VAL A 192 -3.44 -0.34 -9.26
N ILE A 193 -4.45 -0.97 -8.67
CA ILE A 193 -5.01 -0.61 -7.37
C ILE A 193 -4.63 -1.69 -6.36
N GLY A 194 -3.82 -1.31 -5.38
CA GLY A 194 -3.51 -2.10 -4.20
C GLY A 194 -4.26 -1.60 -2.98
N ALA A 195 -4.95 -2.49 -2.26
CA ALA A 195 -5.51 -2.20 -0.95
C ALA A 195 -5.03 -3.24 0.06
N ILE A 196 -4.61 -2.78 1.25
CA ILE A 196 -4.04 -3.62 2.31
C ILE A 196 -4.70 -3.29 3.64
N LEU A 197 -5.28 -4.29 4.30
CA LEU A 197 -5.69 -4.22 5.70
C LEU A 197 -4.64 -4.93 6.55
N TYR A 198 -4.01 -4.17 7.44
CA TYR A 198 -3.05 -4.69 8.41
C TYR A 198 -3.73 -4.95 9.74
N ARG A 199 -3.59 -6.17 10.24
CA ARG A 199 -4.20 -6.59 11.51
C ARG A 199 -3.51 -5.97 12.73
N THR A 200 -2.18 -5.93 12.71
CA THR A 200 -1.32 -5.73 13.89
C THR A 200 -0.40 -4.50 13.76
N LEU A 201 -0.24 -3.98 12.55
CA LEU A 201 0.71 -2.91 12.24
C LEU A 201 0.48 -1.63 13.06
N GLY A 202 -0.78 -1.31 13.43
CA GLY A 202 -1.09 -0.14 14.26
C GLY A 202 -0.46 -0.17 15.64
N ILE A 203 -0.12 -1.36 16.14
CA ILE A 203 0.56 -1.57 17.42
C ILE A 203 2.09 -1.57 17.22
N ILE A 204 2.56 -2.01 16.06
CA ILE A 204 3.99 -2.12 15.72
C ILE A 204 4.59 -0.77 15.35
N LEU A 205 3.84 0.12 14.68
CA LEU A 205 4.36 1.43 14.30
C LEU A 205 4.63 2.30 15.55
N PRO A 206 5.67 3.16 15.51
CA PRO A 206 5.89 4.13 16.57
C PRO A 206 4.62 4.96 16.79
N GLY A 207 4.15 4.98 18.04
CA GLY A 207 2.95 5.73 18.41
C GLY A 207 3.12 7.22 18.14
N PRO A 208 2.02 7.96 17.86
CA PRO A 208 2.07 9.40 17.79
C PRO A 208 2.44 10.00 19.16
N ASN A 209 2.85 11.27 19.17
CA ASN A 209 3.24 11.94 20.42
C ASN A 209 2.13 11.84 21.47
N PRO A 210 2.44 11.43 22.72
CA PRO A 210 1.47 11.38 23.80
C PRO A 210 0.71 12.72 23.94
N PRO A 211 -0.61 12.69 24.22
CA PRO A 211 -1.41 11.52 24.63
C PRO A 211 -2.06 10.74 23.46
N ALA A 212 -1.64 10.94 22.21
CA ALA A 212 -2.28 10.27 21.09
C ALA A 212 -1.85 8.80 20.96
N VAL A 213 -2.78 7.91 20.62
CA VAL A 213 -2.53 6.48 20.36
C VAL A 213 -3.31 6.04 19.14
N ILE A 214 -2.75 5.12 18.33
CA ILE A 214 -3.46 4.51 17.20
C ILE A 214 -4.52 3.55 17.76
N ASN A 215 -5.80 3.81 17.44
CA ASN A 215 -6.94 3.08 17.97
C ASN A 215 -7.75 2.38 16.86
N SER A 216 -7.10 1.90 15.80
CA SER A 216 -7.74 1.11 14.74
C SER A 216 -6.76 0.14 14.10
N LYS A 217 -7.27 -0.78 13.28
CA LYS A 217 -6.43 -1.40 12.24
C LYS A 217 -5.92 -0.34 11.28
N ILE A 218 -4.85 -0.67 10.57
CA ILE A 218 -4.32 0.19 9.53
C ILE A 218 -4.82 -0.28 8.18
N LEU A 219 -5.39 0.64 7.42
CA LEU A 219 -5.85 0.41 6.06
C LEU A 219 -5.05 1.32 5.11
N THR A 220 -4.43 0.73 4.09
CA THR A 220 -3.76 1.47 3.03
C THR A 220 -4.40 1.22 1.68
N VAL A 221 -4.41 2.28 0.87
CA VAL A 221 -4.75 2.21 -0.54
C VAL A 221 -3.66 2.91 -1.35
N THR A 222 -3.30 2.29 -2.48
CA THR A 222 -2.24 2.75 -3.35
C THR A 222 -2.65 2.50 -4.81
N VAL A 223 -2.60 3.55 -5.63
CA VAL A 223 -3.02 3.54 -7.04
C VAL A 223 -1.87 4.05 -7.90
N ARG A 224 -1.50 3.28 -8.95
CA ARG A 224 -0.53 3.71 -9.97
C ARG A 224 -1.11 3.47 -11.37
N PRO A 225 -0.97 4.40 -12.33
CA PRO A 225 -0.46 5.77 -12.16
C PRO A 225 -1.32 6.58 -11.18
N GLU A 226 -0.79 7.68 -10.64
CA GLU A 226 -1.53 8.52 -9.69
C GLU A 226 -2.75 9.14 -10.39
N PRO A 227 -3.97 8.93 -9.87
CA PRO A 227 -5.15 9.56 -10.45
C PRO A 227 -5.18 11.06 -10.13
N GLN A 228 -5.83 11.85 -10.99
CA GLN A 228 -6.01 13.27 -10.69
C GLN A 228 -6.84 13.45 -9.40
N PRO A 229 -6.50 14.42 -8.54
CA PRO A 229 -7.29 14.70 -7.37
C PRO A 229 -8.65 15.29 -7.78
N SER A 230 -9.68 14.44 -7.80
CA SER A 230 -11.09 14.82 -7.94
C SER A 230 -11.85 14.61 -6.63
N GLU A 231 -12.92 15.38 -6.45
CA GLU A 231 -13.97 15.02 -5.49
C GLU A 231 -14.99 14.13 -6.22
N PRO A 232 -15.54 13.08 -5.58
CA PRO A 232 -15.42 12.69 -4.17
C PRO A 232 -14.09 12.02 -3.78
N MET A 233 -13.65 12.25 -2.54
CA MET A 233 -12.46 11.60 -2.00
C MET A 233 -12.76 10.17 -1.53
N VAL A 234 -11.73 9.31 -1.56
CA VAL A 234 -11.73 7.98 -0.92
C VAL A 234 -12.36 8.03 0.47
N VAL A 235 -13.37 7.19 0.71
CA VAL A 235 -14.07 7.05 1.99
C VAL A 235 -13.53 5.84 2.73
N VAL A 236 -13.25 6.02 4.02
CA VAL A 236 -12.73 4.95 4.87
C VAL A 236 -13.52 4.88 6.16
N GLU A 237 -14.00 3.69 6.48
CA GLU A 237 -14.64 3.35 7.76
C GLU A 237 -13.66 2.46 8.54
N LEU A 238 -13.30 2.87 9.75
CA LEU A 238 -12.39 2.10 10.61
C LEU A 238 -13.09 1.76 11.91
N SER A 239 -12.85 0.56 12.39
CA SER A 239 -13.42 0.08 13.65
C SER A 239 -12.45 0.40 14.79
N PRO A 240 -12.92 1.10 15.85
CA PRO A 240 -12.07 1.39 16.99
C PRO A 240 -11.67 0.11 17.71
N LEU A 241 -10.42 0.02 18.16
CA LEU A 241 -9.94 -1.10 18.99
C LEU A 241 -10.38 -0.94 20.46
N LEU A 242 -10.58 0.31 20.90
CA LEU A 242 -10.98 0.73 22.24
C LEU A 242 -12.21 1.65 22.16
N ASN A 243 -13.15 1.47 23.09
CA ASN A 243 -14.41 2.23 23.16
C ASN A 243 -14.19 3.65 23.75
N VAL A 244 -13.57 4.55 22.97
CA VAL A 244 -13.27 5.94 23.37
C VAL A 244 -13.52 6.93 22.23
N THR A 245 -13.44 8.23 22.51
CA THR A 245 -13.64 9.29 21.49
C THR A 245 -12.49 9.26 20.48
N THR A 246 -12.79 8.93 19.23
CA THR A 246 -11.78 8.75 18.16
C THR A 246 -11.84 9.89 17.14
N LEU A 247 -10.67 10.29 16.64
CA LEU A 247 -10.51 11.20 15.51
C LEU A 247 -9.92 10.43 14.33
N CYS A 248 -10.42 10.68 13.12
CA CYS A 248 -9.90 10.07 11.90
C CYS A 248 -8.69 10.83 11.37
N ALA A 249 -7.59 10.13 11.10
CA ALA A 249 -6.44 10.65 10.36
C ALA A 249 -6.31 9.93 9.02
N SER A 250 -6.18 10.71 7.94
CA SER A 250 -5.71 10.23 6.65
C SER A 250 -4.38 10.92 6.33
N PHE A 251 -3.34 10.14 6.07
CA PHE A 251 -2.04 10.65 5.68
C PHE A 251 -1.95 10.70 4.15
N LYS A 252 -1.65 11.88 3.58
CA LYS A 252 -1.37 12.05 2.15
C LYS A 252 0.08 12.50 1.99
N ARG A 253 0.98 11.60 1.56
CA ARG A 253 2.28 11.98 0.99
C ARG A 253 2.06 12.26 -0.51
N HIS A 254 2.99 12.92 -1.20
CA HIS A 254 2.92 13.04 -2.67
C HIS A 254 2.73 11.64 -3.29
N HIS A 255 1.89 11.51 -4.33
CA HIS A 255 1.29 10.25 -4.79
C HIS A 255 0.09 9.82 -3.94
N LEU A 256 -0.98 9.28 -4.53
CA LEU A 256 -2.26 8.93 -3.87
C LEU A 256 -2.16 7.80 -2.81
N ARG A 257 -1.09 7.77 -2.01
CA ARG A 257 -0.90 6.96 -0.82
C ARG A 257 -1.77 7.53 0.28
N ARG A 258 -2.77 6.76 0.71
CA ARG A 258 -3.57 7.09 1.91
C ARG A 258 -3.40 5.99 2.94
N LEU A 259 -2.64 6.30 3.99
CA LEU A 259 -2.65 5.55 5.25
C LEU A 259 -3.82 6.08 6.07
N CYS A 260 -4.76 5.19 6.44
CA CYS A 260 -5.93 5.56 7.22
C CYS A 260 -5.91 4.84 8.57
N LEU A 261 -6.04 5.63 9.64
CA LEU A 261 -6.08 5.15 11.01
C LEU A 261 -6.88 6.10 11.91
N LEU A 262 -7.47 5.57 12.97
CA LEU A 262 -8.06 6.36 14.05
C LEU A 262 -7.01 6.63 15.11
N TYR A 263 -7.01 7.83 15.69
CA TYR A 263 -6.23 8.15 16.87
C TYR A 263 -7.10 8.66 18.02
N GLU A 264 -6.67 8.41 19.24
CA GLU A 264 -7.25 8.98 20.46
C GLU A 264 -6.65 10.37 20.73
N ALA A 265 -7.46 11.31 21.22
CA ALA A 265 -6.99 12.60 21.70
C ALA A 265 -7.72 12.96 23.01
N ASP A 266 -6.95 13.21 24.06
CA ASP A 266 -7.51 13.51 25.37
C ASP A 266 -8.27 14.85 25.36
N ALA A 267 -9.48 14.86 25.90
CA ALA A 267 -10.50 15.91 25.71
C ALA A 267 -10.27 17.18 26.56
N LEU A 268 -9.02 17.58 26.81
CA LEU A 268 -8.68 18.72 27.67
C LEU A 268 -8.04 19.88 26.88
N LYS A 269 -8.80 20.48 25.96
CA LYS A 269 -8.77 21.92 25.57
C LYS A 269 -9.64 22.17 24.33
N ARG A 270 -10.93 22.41 24.56
CA ARG A 270 -11.81 23.09 23.59
C ARG A 270 -11.36 24.56 23.49
N SER A 271 -11.06 25.04 22.28
CA SER A 271 -11.37 26.42 21.78
C SER A 271 -10.43 26.90 20.65
N HIS A 272 -9.18 26.41 20.52
CA HIS A 272 -8.24 26.94 19.50
C HIS A 272 -7.57 25.89 18.59
N THR A 273 -8.02 24.65 18.67
CA THR A 273 -7.38 23.50 18.06
C THR A 273 -8.00 23.26 16.68
N LEU A 274 -7.55 23.98 15.66
CA LEU A 274 -7.78 23.62 14.24
C LEU A 274 -6.50 23.86 13.45
N ARG A 275 -5.75 24.93 13.82
CA ARG A 275 -4.38 25.17 13.35
C ARG A 275 -3.34 24.19 13.92
N LYS A 276 -3.54 23.63 15.12
CA LYS A 276 -2.61 22.64 15.71
C LYS A 276 -2.71 21.25 15.07
N TYR A 277 -3.83 20.88 14.46
CA TYR A 277 -4.04 19.53 13.91
C TYR A 277 -3.26 19.25 12.62
N LYS A 278 -2.94 20.29 11.82
CA LYS A 278 -1.95 20.18 10.74
C LYS A 278 -0.55 19.79 11.24
N ASN A 279 -0.20 20.11 12.49
CA ASN A 279 1.12 19.83 13.05
C ASN A 279 1.25 18.42 13.64
N VAL A 280 0.16 17.79 14.08
CA VAL A 280 0.17 16.40 14.59
C VAL A 280 0.22 15.41 13.43
N SER A 281 -0.51 15.65 12.33
CA SER A 281 -0.34 14.93 11.07
C SER A 281 1.08 15.04 10.51
N ARG A 282 1.80 16.13 10.84
CA ARG A 282 3.21 16.34 10.52
C ARG A 282 4.15 15.53 11.41
N ALA A 283 3.80 15.28 12.67
CA ALA A 283 4.65 14.49 13.59
C ALA A 283 4.73 13.00 13.18
N VAL A 284 3.62 12.41 12.70
CA VAL A 284 3.61 11.05 12.11
C VAL A 284 4.20 11.03 10.69
N ALA A 285 4.13 12.16 9.97
CA ALA A 285 4.91 12.35 8.73
C ALA A 285 6.41 12.28 8.99
N ASN A 286 6.85 12.92 10.06
CA ASN A 286 8.25 13.13 10.42
C ASN A 286 8.90 11.90 11.08
N THR A 287 8.12 10.89 11.51
CA THR A 287 8.66 9.59 11.94
C THR A 287 8.90 8.63 10.77
N MET A 288 8.43 8.98 9.56
CA MET A 288 8.90 8.34 8.33
C MET A 288 10.05 9.18 7.75
N PRO A 289 11.20 8.56 7.46
CA PRO A 289 12.36 9.30 6.99
C PRO A 289 12.04 9.92 5.62
N ASP A 290 12.54 11.13 5.41
CA ASP A 290 12.57 11.78 4.11
C ASP A 290 13.74 11.21 3.32
N ASP A 291 13.43 10.57 2.17
CA ASP A 291 14.25 10.46 0.96
C ASP A 291 13.43 9.82 -0.19
#